data_AF-A0A7C1C8M5-F1
#
_entry.id   AF-A0A7C1C8M5-F1
#
_cell.length_a   1.000
_cell.length_b   1.000
_cell.length_c   1.000
_cell.angle_alpha   90.00
_cell.angle_beta   90.00
_cell.angle_gamma   90.00
#
_symmetry.space_group_name_H-M   'P 1'
#
loop_
_entity.id
_entity.type
_entity.pdbx_description
1 polymer ?
#
loop_
_entity_poly.entity_id
_entity_poly.type
_entity_poly.pdbx_seq_one_letter_code
_entity_poly.pdbx_strand_id
1 'polypeptide(L)'
;MKPILNLRDFLDILRRENELLTIDVPVDPYLEIAEIHRRVIGRGGPALLFTNVKNSSFPVVTNLFGCDRRLELAFGRRPLDFVRDLVNLAEHLLPPSLDTLRRVRPLIGQTLKIGMKNIRHAPILESLQKPARLTELPLLTCWHSDGGAFVTLPLVYTEHPDGRGHNLGMYRIQRFDDTTTGIHWQIHKGGGFHYF
;
A
#
# COMPACT_ATOMS: atom_id res chain seq x y z
N MET A 1 -11.08 -18.43 -3.59
CA MET A 1 -11.08 -16.97 -3.82
C MET A 1 -10.20 -16.64 -5.02
N LYS A 2 -10.63 -15.71 -5.87
CA LYS A 2 -9.80 -15.17 -6.96
C LYS A 2 -8.57 -14.47 -6.34
N PRO A 3 -7.35 -14.62 -6.89
CA PRO A 3 -6.19 -13.91 -6.38
C PRO A 3 -6.39 -12.38 -6.50
N ILE A 4 -6.00 -11.64 -5.47
CA ILE A 4 -5.96 -10.18 -5.50
C ILE A 4 -4.68 -9.77 -6.21
N LEU A 5 -4.81 -9.23 -7.42
CA LEU A 5 -3.66 -8.85 -8.25
C LEU A 5 -3.44 -7.34 -8.30
N ASN A 6 -4.45 -6.55 -7.94
CA ASN A 6 -4.40 -5.10 -7.95
C ASN A 6 -5.45 -4.51 -6.98
N LEU A 7 -5.39 -3.19 -6.80
CA LEU A 7 -6.30 -2.47 -5.91
C LEU A 7 -7.77 -2.61 -6.33
N ARG A 8 -8.10 -2.64 -7.63
CA ARG A 8 -9.49 -2.72 -8.13
C ARG A 8 -10.13 -4.05 -7.73
N ASP A 9 -9.40 -5.16 -7.88
CA ASP A 9 -9.82 -6.47 -7.39
C ASP A 9 -10.09 -6.44 -5.87
N PHE A 10 -9.26 -5.75 -5.09
CA PHE A 10 -9.47 -5.63 -3.64
C PHE A 10 -10.70 -4.79 -3.29
N LEU A 11 -10.92 -3.66 -3.97
CA LEU A 11 -12.13 -2.85 -3.77
C LEU A 11 -13.40 -3.63 -4.11
N ASP A 12 -13.37 -4.48 -5.14
CA ASP A 12 -14.49 -5.35 -5.49
C ASP A 12 -14.79 -6.38 -4.40
N ILE A 13 -13.77 -6.94 -3.75
CA ILE A 13 -13.94 -7.81 -2.59
C ILE A 13 -14.57 -7.05 -1.44
N LEU A 14 -14.03 -5.88 -1.08
CA LEU A 14 -14.57 -5.06 0.01
C LEU A 14 -16.04 -4.68 -0.26
N ARG A 15 -16.40 -4.38 -1.52
CA ARG A 15 -17.80 -4.10 -1.90
C ARG A 15 -18.71 -5.32 -1.70
N ARG A 16 -18.27 -6.52 -2.09
CA ARG A 16 -19.04 -7.77 -1.92
C ARG A 16 -19.21 -8.16 -0.46
N GLU A 17 -18.21 -7.87 0.37
CA GLU A 17 -18.19 -8.18 1.80
C GLU A 17 -18.87 -7.10 2.67
N ASN A 18 -19.47 -6.07 2.06
CA ASN A 18 -20.02 -4.90 2.74
C ASN A 18 -19.00 -4.15 3.63
N GLU A 19 -17.72 -4.20 3.24
CA GLU A 19 -16.59 -3.54 3.90
C GLU A 19 -16.12 -2.27 3.14
N LEU A 20 -16.87 -1.84 2.13
CA LEU A 20 -16.64 -0.60 1.38
C LEU A 20 -17.91 0.23 1.28
N LEU A 21 -17.85 1.48 1.75
CA LEU A 21 -18.89 2.47 1.59
C LEU A 21 -18.49 3.49 0.51
N THR A 22 -19.36 3.68 -0.48
CA THR A 22 -19.19 4.74 -1.50
C THR A 22 -19.86 6.02 -1.03
N ILE A 23 -19.14 7.14 -1.15
CA ILE A 23 -19.58 8.48 -0.78
C ILE A 23 -19.50 9.34 -2.06
N ASP A 24 -20.66 9.74 -2.55
CA ASP A 24 -20.86 10.49 -3.80
C ASP A 24 -21.15 11.98 -3.58
N VAL A 25 -21.48 12.36 -2.35
CA VAL A 25 -21.57 13.77 -1.95
C VAL A 25 -20.22 14.46 -2.13
N PRO A 26 -20.17 15.75 -2.56
CA PRO A 26 -18.92 16.48 -2.70
C PRO A 26 -18.17 16.60 -1.37
N VAL A 27 -16.89 16.21 -1.33
CA VAL A 27 -16.05 16.23 -0.13
C VAL A 27 -14.73 16.94 -0.39
N ASP A 28 -14.26 17.72 0.57
CA ASP A 28 -12.99 18.44 0.51
C ASP A 28 -11.79 17.57 0.91
N PRO A 29 -10.73 17.47 0.10
CA PRO A 29 -9.50 16.81 0.54
C PRO A 29 -8.76 17.58 1.65
N TYR A 30 -9.09 18.86 1.86
CA TYR A 30 -8.61 19.64 2.99
C TYR A 30 -9.46 19.35 4.24
N LEU A 31 -8.90 18.59 5.18
CA LEU A 31 -9.46 18.24 6.49
C LEU A 31 -10.73 17.37 6.49
N GLU A 32 -11.66 17.55 5.54
CA GLU A 32 -12.98 16.90 5.58
C GLU A 32 -12.89 15.39 5.39
N ILE A 33 -12.18 14.92 4.36
CA ILE A 33 -11.94 13.47 4.16
C ILE A 33 -11.24 12.86 5.38
N ALA A 34 -10.27 13.56 5.97
CA ALA A 34 -9.53 13.09 7.14
C ALA A 34 -10.43 12.99 8.38
N GLU A 35 -11.30 13.97 8.61
CA GLU A 35 -12.25 13.96 9.72
C GLU A 35 -13.30 12.85 9.58
N ILE A 36 -13.86 12.68 8.37
CA ILE A 36 -14.79 11.57 8.08
C ILE A 36 -14.10 10.23 8.33
N HIS A 37 -12.91 10.03 7.76
CA HIS A 37 -12.10 8.83 7.97
C HIS A 37 -11.91 8.54 9.46
N ARG A 38 -11.49 9.56 10.25
CA ARG A 38 -11.19 9.44 11.67
C ARG A 38 -12.41 8.99 12.48
N ARG A 39 -13.60 9.54 12.18
CA ARG A 39 -14.85 9.13 12.84
C ARG A 39 -15.25 7.71 12.47
N VAL A 40 -15.08 7.33 11.20
CA VAL A 40 -15.46 5.99 10.71
C VAL A 40 -14.55 4.93 11.32
N ILE A 41 -13.23 5.10 11.27
CA ILE A 41 -12.29 4.14 11.87
C ILE A 41 -12.46 4.05 13.38
N GLY A 42 -12.71 5.17 14.07
CA GLY A 42 -12.97 5.19 15.52
C GLY A 42 -14.23 4.43 15.94
N ARG A 43 -15.12 4.10 14.99
CA ARG A 43 -16.32 3.27 15.20
C ARG A 43 -16.17 1.87 14.58
N GLY A 44 -14.98 1.49 14.12
CA GLY A 44 -14.75 0.22 13.41
C GLY A 44 -15.46 0.13 12.06
N GLY A 45 -15.76 1.26 11.42
CA GLY A 45 -16.52 1.32 10.18
C GLY A 45 -15.75 0.84 8.93
N PRO A 46 -16.42 0.82 7.77
CA PRO A 46 -15.91 0.26 6.52
C PRO A 46 -14.79 1.12 5.89
N ALA A 47 -14.12 0.59 4.87
CA ALA A 47 -13.33 1.41 3.95
C ALA A 47 -14.24 2.44 3.26
N LEU A 48 -13.68 3.58 2.85
CA LEU A 48 -14.44 4.69 2.27
C LEU A 48 -13.91 5.01 0.88
N LEU A 49 -14.80 5.01 -0.12
CA LEU A 49 -14.52 5.46 -1.48
C LEU A 49 -15.27 6.75 -1.76
N PHE A 50 -14.56 7.86 -1.78
CA PHE A 50 -15.06 9.18 -2.15
C PHE A 50 -14.96 9.35 -3.66
N THR A 51 -16.10 9.44 -4.35
CA THR A 51 -16.14 9.55 -5.82
C THR A 51 -16.25 10.99 -6.31
N ASN A 52 -16.55 11.93 -5.42
CA ASN A 52 -16.72 13.35 -5.74
C ASN A 52 -15.85 14.21 -4.82
N VAL A 53 -14.58 14.38 -5.21
CA VAL A 53 -13.60 15.14 -4.43
C VAL A 53 -13.43 16.52 -5.04
N LYS A 54 -13.59 17.57 -4.23
CA LYS A 54 -13.50 18.95 -4.72
C LYS A 54 -12.16 19.19 -5.42
N ASN A 55 -12.22 19.89 -6.56
CA ASN A 55 -11.06 20.29 -7.36
C ASN A 55 -10.19 19.12 -7.87
N SER A 56 -10.73 17.89 -7.93
CA SER A 56 -10.03 16.75 -8.51
C SER A 56 -10.97 15.86 -9.31
N SER A 57 -10.48 15.30 -10.41
CA SER A 57 -11.18 14.26 -11.17
C SER A 57 -10.95 12.86 -10.62
N PHE A 58 -10.05 12.71 -9.65
CA PHE A 58 -9.67 11.42 -9.11
C PHE A 58 -10.49 11.09 -7.84
N PRO A 59 -11.03 9.86 -7.74
CA PRO A 59 -11.63 9.40 -6.50
C PRO A 59 -10.56 9.14 -5.44
N VAL A 60 -10.95 9.25 -4.17
CA VAL A 60 -10.08 8.94 -3.03
C VAL A 60 -10.62 7.72 -2.31
N VAL A 61 -9.76 6.73 -2.07
CA VAL A 61 -10.09 5.62 -1.17
C VAL A 61 -9.26 5.70 0.11
N THR A 62 -9.89 5.52 1.26
CA THR A 62 -9.23 5.51 2.56
C THR A 62 -9.72 4.36 3.43
N ASN A 63 -9.06 4.14 4.57
CA ASN A 63 -9.44 3.15 5.57
C ASN A 63 -9.39 1.68 5.06
N LEU A 64 -8.61 1.43 4.01
CA LEU A 64 -8.42 0.11 3.38
C LEU A 64 -7.98 -0.97 4.38
N PHE A 65 -7.16 -0.59 5.37
CA PHE A 65 -6.54 -1.50 6.33
C PHE A 65 -6.94 -1.24 7.78
N GLY A 66 -8.02 -0.49 8.02
CA GLY A 66 -8.37 -0.04 9.37
C GLY A 66 -9.09 -1.05 10.26
N CYS A 67 -9.17 -2.33 9.88
CA CYS A 67 -9.62 -3.40 10.77
C CYS A 67 -9.02 -4.75 10.40
N ASP A 68 -9.00 -5.68 11.37
CA ASP A 68 -8.44 -7.02 11.20
C ASP A 68 -9.13 -7.81 10.08
N ARG A 69 -10.45 -7.68 9.96
CA ARG A 69 -11.21 -8.34 8.88
C ARG A 69 -10.75 -7.88 7.50
N ARG A 70 -10.52 -6.59 7.29
CA ARG A 70 -10.03 -6.07 6.00
C ARG A 70 -8.59 -6.50 5.72
N LEU A 71 -7.76 -6.64 6.75
CA LEU A 71 -6.43 -7.24 6.62
C LEU A 71 -6.52 -8.73 6.23
N GLU A 72 -7.41 -9.50 6.85
CA GLU A 72 -7.65 -10.90 6.49
C GLU A 72 -8.22 -11.04 5.07
N LEU A 73 -9.08 -10.13 4.63
CA LEU A 73 -9.57 -10.09 3.24
C LEU A 73 -8.46 -9.75 2.24
N ALA A 74 -7.57 -8.81 2.58
CA ALA A 74 -6.47 -8.37 1.71
C ALA A 74 -5.37 -9.42 1.55
N PHE A 75 -4.98 -10.04 2.67
CA PHE A 75 -3.78 -10.86 2.73
C PHE A 75 -4.09 -12.35 2.96
N GLY A 76 -5.30 -12.68 3.42
CA GLY A 76 -5.62 -13.99 3.94
C GLY A 76 -4.75 -14.35 5.16
N ARG A 77 -4.70 -15.64 5.47
CA ARG A 77 -3.79 -16.18 6.49
C ARG A 77 -2.42 -16.56 5.93
N ARG A 78 -2.30 -16.65 4.60
CA ARG A 78 -1.10 -17.15 3.91
C ARG A 78 0.21 -16.47 4.34
N PRO A 79 0.32 -15.13 4.41
CA PRO A 79 1.57 -14.50 4.82
C PRO A 79 1.94 -14.80 6.27
N LEU A 80 0.95 -14.83 7.17
CA LEU A 80 1.16 -15.17 8.58
C LEU A 80 1.57 -16.63 8.75
N ASP A 81 0.90 -17.53 8.04
CA ASP A 81 1.22 -18.96 8.02
C ASP A 81 2.62 -19.19 7.44
N PHE A 82 2.97 -18.51 6.34
CA PHE A 82 4.30 -18.60 5.73
C PHE A 82 5.41 -18.13 6.68
N VAL A 83 5.25 -16.98 7.34
CA VAL A 83 6.24 -16.47 8.30
C VAL A 83 6.35 -17.42 9.50
N ARG A 84 5.21 -17.93 10.00
CA ARG A 84 5.20 -18.92 11.09
C ARG A 84 5.93 -20.19 10.71
N ASP A 85 5.68 -20.72 9.52
CA ASP A 85 6.33 -21.91 9.01
C ASP A 85 7.85 -21.70 8.83
N LEU A 86 8.26 -20.50 8.39
CA LEU A 86 9.67 -20.12 8.26
C LEU A 86 10.37 -20.03 9.62
N VAL A 87 9.74 -19.40 10.62
CA VAL A 87 10.28 -19.31 11.99
C VAL A 87 10.37 -20.69 12.63
N ASN A 88 9.29 -21.48 12.54
CA ASN A 88 9.28 -22.86 13.00
C ASN A 88 10.40 -23.68 12.35
N LEU A 89 10.62 -23.51 11.05
CA LEU A 89 11.73 -24.16 10.37
C LEU A 89 13.08 -23.70 10.94
N ALA A 90 13.29 -22.39 11.09
CA ALA A 90 14.54 -21.83 11.62
C ALA A 90 14.86 -22.35 13.04
N GLU A 91 13.85 -22.46 13.91
CA GLU A 91 13.98 -22.98 15.27
C GLU A 91 14.24 -24.49 15.32
N HIS A 92 13.75 -25.25 14.33
CA HIS A 92 13.82 -26.72 14.28
C HIS A 92 14.81 -27.25 13.22
N LEU A 93 15.72 -26.39 12.73
CA LEU A 93 16.67 -26.71 11.65
C LEU A 93 17.71 -27.77 12.05
N LEU A 94 17.81 -28.16 13.33
CA LEU A 94 18.74 -29.17 13.81
C LEU A 94 18.04 -30.19 14.72
N PRO A 95 18.17 -31.51 14.47
CA PRO A 95 18.91 -32.17 13.38
C PRO A 95 18.09 -32.33 12.08
N PRO A 96 18.76 -32.39 10.91
CA PRO A 96 18.10 -32.65 9.64
C PRO A 96 17.55 -34.09 9.60
N SER A 97 16.23 -34.23 9.58
CA SER A 97 15.53 -35.51 9.46
C SER A 97 14.72 -35.60 8.16
N LEU A 98 14.32 -36.81 7.76
CA LEU A 98 13.41 -37.01 6.62
C LEU A 98 12.05 -36.29 6.82
N ASP A 99 11.64 -36.10 8.08
CA ASP A 99 10.44 -35.33 8.42
C ASP A 99 10.66 -33.83 8.17
N THR A 100 11.84 -33.30 8.49
CA THR A 100 12.25 -31.93 8.19
C THR A 100 12.18 -31.65 6.68
N LEU A 101 12.68 -32.58 5.85
CA LEU A 101 12.66 -32.45 4.38
C LEU A 101 11.23 -32.41 3.80
N ARG A 102 10.31 -33.20 4.35
CA ARG A 102 8.89 -33.16 3.95
C ARG A 102 8.23 -31.83 4.32
N ARG A 103 8.57 -31.25 5.48
CA ARG A 103 8.07 -29.94 5.93
C ARG A 103 8.60 -28.78 5.08
N VAL A 104 9.83 -28.89 4.57
CA VAL A 104 10.47 -27.86 3.73
C VAL A 104 9.93 -27.84 2.28
N ARG A 105 9.51 -28.99 1.74
CA ARG A 105 9.04 -29.10 0.34
C ARG A 105 7.95 -28.09 -0.07
N PRO A 106 6.86 -27.88 0.70
CA PRO A 106 5.84 -26.88 0.34
C PRO A 106 6.38 -25.44 0.40
N LEU A 107 7.30 -25.14 1.32
CA LEU A 107 7.94 -23.82 1.43
C LEU A 107 8.77 -23.51 0.18
N ILE A 108 9.56 -24.47 -0.33
CA ILE A 108 10.34 -24.29 -1.58
C ILE A 108 9.43 -23.89 -2.75
N GLY A 109 8.30 -24.59 -2.90
CA GLY A 109 7.34 -24.30 -3.98
C GLY A 109 6.65 -22.94 -3.83
N GLN A 110 6.51 -22.43 -2.60
CA GLN A 110 6.01 -21.08 -2.35
C GLN A 110 7.08 -20.03 -2.65
N THR A 111 8.33 -20.25 -2.23
CA THR A 111 9.46 -19.34 -2.49
C THR A 111 9.73 -19.18 -3.99
N LEU A 112 9.61 -20.24 -4.79
CA LEU A 112 9.75 -20.17 -6.25
C LEU A 112 8.69 -19.29 -6.93
N LYS A 113 7.56 -19.01 -6.27
CA LYS A 113 6.51 -18.11 -6.76
C LYS A 113 6.72 -16.66 -6.32
N ILE A 114 7.72 -16.39 -5.49
CA ILE A 114 8.07 -15.04 -5.03
C ILE A 114 9.08 -14.46 -6.02
N GLY A 115 8.76 -13.30 -6.59
CA GLY A 115 9.66 -12.61 -7.49
C GLY A 115 8.95 -11.55 -8.33
N MET A 116 9.74 -10.72 -9.00
CA MET A 116 9.23 -9.75 -9.95
C MET A 116 9.12 -10.37 -11.33
N LYS A 117 8.04 -10.03 -12.06
CA LYS A 117 7.88 -10.38 -13.46
C LYS A 117 8.03 -9.13 -14.31
N ASN A 118 8.96 -9.15 -15.25
CA ASN A 118 9.09 -8.08 -16.23
C ASN A 118 7.97 -8.17 -17.27
N ILE A 119 7.25 -7.07 -17.46
CA ILE A 119 6.17 -6.92 -18.43
C ILE A 119 6.40 -5.67 -19.27
N ARG A 120 6.02 -5.70 -20.55
CA ARG A 120 6.18 -4.56 -21.47
C ARG A 120 4.99 -3.59 -21.47
N HIS A 121 3.81 -4.07 -21.09
CA HIS A 121 2.58 -3.30 -21.05
C HIS A 121 1.98 -3.44 -19.66
N ALA A 122 1.65 -2.31 -19.03
CA ALA A 122 1.06 -2.26 -17.71
C ALA A 122 -0.03 -1.17 -17.67
N PRO A 123 -1.17 -1.38 -16.98
CA PRO A 123 -2.26 -0.40 -16.94
C PRO A 123 -1.85 0.99 -16.42
N ILE A 124 -0.78 1.07 -15.62
CA ILE A 124 -0.25 2.35 -15.12
C ILE A 124 0.33 3.24 -16.23
N LEU A 125 0.65 2.67 -17.40
CA LEU A 125 1.21 3.39 -18.55
C LEU A 125 0.14 3.96 -19.50
N GLU A 126 -1.15 3.72 -19.24
CA GLU A 126 -2.25 4.16 -20.11
C GLU A 126 -2.48 5.67 -20.10
N SER A 127 -2.03 6.38 -19.05
CA SER A 127 -2.17 7.82 -18.92
C SER A 127 -0.83 8.45 -18.54
N LEU A 128 -0.42 9.47 -19.29
CA LEU A 128 0.80 10.22 -19.06
C LEU A 128 0.48 11.70 -19.06
N GLN A 129 0.80 12.38 -17.96
CA GLN A 129 0.65 13.83 -17.84
C GLN A 129 2.01 14.52 -17.97
N LYS A 130 2.14 15.42 -18.95
CA LYS A 130 3.32 16.27 -19.18
C LYS A 130 2.88 17.68 -19.57
N PRO A 131 3.31 18.75 -18.88
CA PRO A 131 4.10 18.75 -17.64
C PRO A 131 3.32 18.11 -16.47
N ALA A 132 4.02 17.65 -15.44
CA ALA A 132 3.38 17.08 -14.25
C ALA A 132 2.56 18.15 -13.52
N ARG A 133 1.37 17.78 -13.02
CA ARG A 133 0.48 18.67 -12.27
C ARG A 133 0.01 18.00 -11.00
N LEU A 134 0.89 17.89 -10.00
CA LEU A 134 0.57 17.27 -8.70
C LEU A 134 -0.60 17.96 -7.97
N THR A 135 -0.95 19.20 -8.35
CA THR A 135 -2.12 19.89 -7.79
C THR A 135 -3.45 19.29 -8.20
N GLU A 136 -3.52 18.54 -9.31
CA GLU A 136 -4.75 17.85 -9.74
C GLU A 136 -5.05 16.58 -8.91
N LEU A 137 -4.04 16.04 -8.22
CA LEU A 137 -4.22 14.89 -7.34
C LEU A 137 -4.87 15.32 -6.02
N PRO A 138 -5.84 14.54 -5.49
CA PRO A 138 -6.56 14.87 -4.26
C PRO A 138 -5.74 14.49 -3.03
N LEU A 139 -4.55 15.09 -2.90
CA LEU A 139 -3.69 14.89 -1.73
C LEU A 139 -4.36 15.47 -0.49
N LEU A 140 -4.26 14.75 0.62
CA LEU A 140 -4.98 15.11 1.84
C LEU A 140 -4.14 16.04 2.72
N THR A 141 -4.78 17.08 3.24
CA THR A 141 -4.32 17.78 4.44
C THR A 141 -5.09 17.20 5.60
N CYS A 142 -4.40 16.51 6.52
CA CYS A 142 -5.07 15.74 7.57
C CYS A 142 -5.37 16.58 8.81
N TRP A 143 -4.52 17.57 9.10
CA TRP A 143 -4.62 18.44 10.26
C TRP A 143 -4.52 19.90 9.86
N HIS A 144 -5.20 20.79 10.60
CA HIS A 144 -5.12 22.23 10.35
C HIS A 144 -3.69 22.78 10.52
N SER A 145 -2.86 22.08 11.30
CA SER A 145 -1.46 22.41 11.56
C SER A 145 -0.48 21.73 10.61
N ASP A 146 -0.94 20.90 9.67
CA ASP A 146 -0.07 20.35 8.63
C ASP A 146 0.44 21.50 7.74
N GLY A 147 1.74 21.50 7.43
CA GLY A 147 2.34 22.50 6.54
C GLY A 147 1.95 22.38 5.06
N GLY A 148 1.06 21.45 4.71
CA GLY A 148 0.60 21.20 3.35
C GLY A 148 -0.10 19.86 3.17
N ALA A 149 -0.45 19.54 1.92
CA ALA A 149 -1.05 18.26 1.56
C ALA A 149 0.02 17.17 1.38
N PHE A 150 -0.32 15.93 1.71
CA PHE A 150 0.62 14.80 1.67
C PHE A 150 0.10 13.60 0.88
N VAL A 151 1.05 12.87 0.29
CA VAL A 151 0.87 11.45 -0.03
C VAL A 151 1.11 10.66 1.27
N THR A 152 0.07 9.97 1.76
CA THR A 152 0.05 9.39 3.10
C THR A 152 0.46 7.91 3.15
N LEU A 153 0.15 7.15 2.10
CA LEU A 153 0.48 5.72 1.97
C LEU A 153 1.23 5.40 0.66
N PRO A 154 2.32 6.10 0.30
CA PRO A 154 3.06 5.78 -0.92
C PRO A 154 3.94 4.55 -0.72
N LEU A 155 4.14 3.80 -1.82
CA LEU A 155 5.24 2.85 -1.95
C LEU A 155 6.34 3.51 -2.80
N VAL A 156 7.38 4.00 -2.14
CA VAL A 156 8.51 4.70 -2.75
C VAL A 156 9.57 3.68 -3.14
N TYR A 157 9.78 3.54 -4.44
CA TYR A 157 10.78 2.68 -5.03
C TYR A 157 12.11 3.43 -5.21
N THR A 158 13.22 2.80 -4.81
CA THR A 158 14.58 3.33 -5.00
C THR A 158 15.51 2.21 -5.45
N GLU A 159 16.48 2.53 -6.30
CA GLU A 159 17.58 1.63 -6.69
C GLU A 159 18.90 2.18 -6.19
N HIS A 160 19.77 1.29 -5.71
CA HIS A 160 21.11 1.70 -5.30
C HIS A 160 21.95 2.03 -6.54
N PRO A 161 22.70 3.15 -6.58
CA PRO A 161 23.47 3.57 -7.76
C PRO A 161 24.51 2.52 -8.21
N ASP A 162 25.18 1.87 -7.26
CA ASP A 162 26.11 0.75 -7.54
C ASP A 162 25.44 -0.60 -7.84
N GLY A 163 24.12 -0.66 -8.05
CA GLY A 163 23.42 -1.90 -8.39
C GLY A 163 23.28 -2.92 -7.24
N ARG A 164 23.39 -2.48 -5.97
CA ARG A 164 23.28 -3.35 -4.78
C ARG A 164 21.85 -3.80 -4.44
N GLY A 165 20.90 -3.53 -5.32
CA GLY A 165 19.50 -3.92 -5.18
C GLY A 165 18.53 -2.74 -5.16
N HIS A 166 17.26 -3.07 -4.90
CA HIS A 166 16.16 -2.14 -4.83
C HIS A 166 15.55 -2.12 -3.43
N ASN A 167 14.87 -1.03 -3.10
CA ASN A 167 14.11 -0.87 -1.88
C ASN A 167 12.70 -0.36 -2.22
N LEU A 168 11.72 -0.84 -1.46
CA LEU A 168 10.35 -0.33 -1.51
C LEU A 168 9.95 0.09 -0.09
N GLY A 169 9.93 1.39 0.16
CA GLY A 169 9.66 1.95 1.49
C GLY A 169 8.40 2.82 1.50
N MET A 170 7.81 2.97 2.68
CA MET A 170 6.70 3.90 2.89
C MET A 170 7.21 5.14 3.61
N TYR A 171 7.24 6.26 2.89
CA TYR A 171 7.72 7.56 3.38
C TYR A 171 6.68 8.63 3.08
N ARG A 172 6.29 9.45 4.07
CA ARG A 172 5.32 10.52 3.84
C ARG A 172 5.92 11.57 2.89
N ILE A 173 5.16 11.99 1.88
CA ILE A 173 5.62 12.94 0.85
C ILE A 173 4.76 14.20 0.90
N GLN A 174 5.35 15.34 1.21
CA GLN A 174 4.69 16.64 1.20
C GLN A 174 4.71 17.24 -0.20
N ARG A 175 3.59 17.74 -0.71
CA ARG A 175 3.57 18.52 -1.95
C ARG A 175 3.90 19.98 -1.65
N PHE A 176 4.83 20.57 -2.41
CA PHE A 176 5.08 22.01 -2.38
C PHE A 176 4.43 22.71 -3.59
N ASP A 177 4.61 22.17 -4.80
CA ASP A 177 3.98 22.65 -6.03
C ASP A 177 3.65 21.48 -6.99
N ASP A 178 3.43 21.78 -8.27
CA ASP A 178 3.10 20.80 -9.30
C ASP A 178 4.22 19.81 -9.64
N THR A 179 5.48 20.15 -9.36
CA THR A 179 6.66 19.38 -9.76
C THR A 179 7.65 19.14 -8.61
N THR A 180 7.44 19.71 -7.43
CA THR A 180 8.32 19.57 -6.27
C THR A 180 7.63 18.99 -5.04
N THR A 181 8.36 18.14 -4.32
CA THR A 181 7.89 17.48 -3.10
C THR A 181 9.00 17.42 -2.04
N GLY A 182 8.60 17.39 -0.77
CA GLY A 182 9.46 17.06 0.35
C GLY A 182 9.28 15.60 0.75
N ILE A 183 10.37 14.84 0.84
CA ILE A 183 10.36 13.44 1.28
C ILE A 183 11.14 13.33 2.59
N HIS A 184 10.52 12.74 3.61
CA HIS A 184 11.20 12.46 4.87
C HIS A 184 11.46 10.96 5.00
N TRP A 185 12.69 10.54 4.70
CA TRP A 185 13.20 9.21 5.05
C TRP A 185 14.24 9.29 6.17
N GLN A 186 14.33 8.24 6.98
CA GLN A 186 15.37 8.14 8.00
C GLN A 186 16.65 7.59 7.36
N ILE A 187 17.81 8.10 7.79
CA ILE A 187 19.12 7.71 7.25
C ILE A 187 19.41 6.21 7.34
N HIS A 188 18.83 5.51 8.32
CA HIS A 188 19.01 4.07 8.53
C HIS A 188 17.91 3.20 7.87
N LYS A 189 17.13 3.76 6.96
CA LYS A 189 16.11 3.02 6.19
C LYS A 189 16.53 2.91 4.73
N GLY A 190 15.99 1.91 4.02
CA GLY A 190 16.42 1.55 2.67
C GLY A 190 16.63 2.72 1.71
N GLY A 191 15.67 3.66 1.66
CA GLY A 191 15.80 4.86 0.80
C GLY A 191 16.95 5.77 1.20
N GLY A 192 17.26 5.89 2.49
CA GLY A 192 18.42 6.62 2.99
C GLY A 192 19.74 6.00 2.52
N PHE A 193 19.88 4.68 2.55
CA PHE A 193 21.06 3.97 2.04
C PHE A 193 21.26 4.07 0.53
N HIS A 194 20.21 4.43 -0.23
CA HIS A 194 20.29 4.57 -1.68
C HIS A 194 20.61 6.01 -2.09
N TYR A 195 20.34 6.97 -1.21
CA TYR A 195 20.55 8.40 -1.47
C TYR A 195 21.91 8.91 -1.00
N PHE A 196 22.39 8.40 0.14
CA PHE A 196 23.70 8.71 0.71
C PHE A 196 24.69 7.59 0.43
#